data_AF-K9RB94-F1
#
_entry.id   AF-K9RB94-F1
#
_cell.length_a   1.000
_cell.length_b   1.000
_cell.length_c   1.000
_cell.angle_alpha   90.00
_cell.angle_beta   90.00
_cell.angle_gamma   90.00
#
_symmetry.space_group_name_H-M   'P 1'
#
loop_
_entity.id
_entity.type
_entity.pdbx_description
1 polymer ?
#
loop_
_entity_poly.entity_id
_entity_poly.type
_entity_poly.pdbx_seq_one_letter_code
_entity_poly.pdbx_strand_id
1 'polypeptide(L)' 'MMHDITEFAYLWDGSSPSWALLHINSSKEEENPRYLIVNTETRNALLIKNDEVYETVREQMLREGVRIVSVGNGY' A
#
# COMPACT_ATOMS: atom_id res chain seq x y z
N MET A 1 -9.03 -17.06 5.91
CA MET A 1 -10.13 -16.67 5.01
C MET A 1 -9.52 -15.72 3.99
N MET A 2 -9.78 -15.88 2.70
CA MET A 2 -9.25 -14.96 1.69
C MET A 2 -10.07 -13.66 1.78
N HIS A 3 -9.45 -12.54 2.16
CA HIS A 3 -10.13 -11.25 2.16
C HIS A 3 -10.41 -10.83 0.72
N ASP A 4 -11.64 -10.39 0.45
CA ASP A 4 -11.99 -9.86 -0.87
C ASP A 4 -11.32 -8.49 -1.04
N ILE A 5 -10.30 -8.43 -1.90
CA ILE A 5 -9.54 -7.19 -2.18
C ILE A 5 -10.05 -6.45 -3.41
N THR A 6 -11.24 -6.81 -3.92
CA THR A 6 -11.79 -6.24 -5.16
C THR A 6 -12.03 -4.75 -5.03
N GLU A 7 -12.36 -4.27 -3.82
CA GLU A 7 -12.49 -2.84 -3.53
C GLU A 7 -11.20 -2.04 -3.77
N PHE A 8 -10.04 -2.70 -3.77
CA PHE A 8 -8.72 -2.09 -3.97
C PHE A 8 -8.20 -2.21 -5.40
N ALA A 9 -8.97 -2.78 -6.33
CA ALA A 9 -8.52 -3.03 -7.71
C ALA A 9 -7.96 -1.78 -8.41
N TYR A 10 -8.48 -0.60 -8.08
CA TYR A 10 -8.03 0.70 -8.60
C TYR A 10 -6.54 1.02 -8.33
N LEU A 11 -5.89 0.29 -7.43
CA LEU A 11 -4.48 0.43 -7.12
C LEU A 11 -3.56 -0.20 -8.19
N TRP A 12 -4.09 -1.12 -9.01
CA TRP A 12 -3.33 -1.90 -9.99
C TRP A 12 -4.07 -2.14 -11.33
N ASP A 13 -5.28 -1.62 -11.50
CA ASP A 13 -6.07 -1.73 -12.75
C ASP A 13 -5.57 -0.84 -13.91
N GLY A 14 -4.52 -0.05 -13.68
CA GLY A 14 -3.96 0.88 -14.65
C GLY A 14 -4.72 2.21 -14.78
N SER A 15 -5.78 2.43 -13.99
CA SER A 15 -6.52 3.71 -13.95
C SER A 15 -5.63 4.88 -13.51
N SER A 16 -4.59 4.60 -12.72
CA SER A 16 -3.52 5.55 -12.43
C SER A 16 -2.16 4.85 -12.37
N PRO A 17 -1.17 5.30 -13.15
CA PRO A 17 0.17 4.68 -13.18
C PRO A 17 1.03 5.03 -11.95
N SER A 18 0.50 5.89 -11.06
CA SER A 18 1.26 6.64 -10.06
C SER A 18 1.12 6.06 -8.65
N TRP A 19 0.44 4.92 -8.48
CA TRP A 19 0.35 4.22 -7.20
C TRP A 19 1.69 3.64 -6.77
N ALA A 20 1.99 3.78 -5.48
CA ALA A 20 3.21 3.31 -4.86
C ALA A 20 2.93 2.81 -3.45
N LEU A 21 3.60 1.72 -3.07
CA LEU A 21 3.60 1.21 -1.70
C LEU A 21 4.61 2.00 -0.86
N LEU A 22 4.16 2.65 0.21
CA LEU A 22 5.00 3.34 1.19
C LEU A 22 4.96 2.59 2.53
N HIS A 23 6.10 2.05 2.95
CA HIS A 23 6.18 1.41 4.26
C HIS A 23 6.50 2.47 5.33
N ILE A 24 5.59 2.66 6.28
CA ILE A 24 5.83 3.51 7.44
C ILE A 24 6.24 2.57 8.58
N ASN A 25 7.54 2.49 8.86
CA ASN A 25 8.04 1.77 10.03
C ASN A 25 7.58 2.54 11.29
N SER A 26 6.42 2.19 11.83
CA SER A 26 6.05 2.65 13.17
C SER A 26 6.84 1.82 14.19
N SER A 27 7.61 2.50 15.05
CA SER A 27 8.46 1.84 16.05
C SER A 27 7.66 1.15 17.17
N LYS A 28 6.33 1.33 17.20
CA LYS A 28 5.42 0.72 18.18
C LYS A 28 4.33 -0.05 17.44
N GLU A 29 4.15 -1.30 17.83
CA GLU A 29 3.11 -2.17 17.27
C GLU A 29 1.68 -1.62 17.43
N GLU A 30 1.45 -0.76 18.41
CA GLU A 30 0.14 -0.19 18.76
C GLU A 30 -0.20 1.10 17.99
N GLU A 31 0.80 1.76 17.38
CA GLU A 31 0.63 3.02 16.62
C GLU A 31 0.37 2.70 15.14
N ASN A 32 -0.83 2.16 14.87
CA ASN A 32 -1.38 1.94 13.54
C ASN A 32 -1.94 3.26 12.96
N PRO A 33 -1.73 3.58 11.67
CA PRO A 33 -1.62 2.65 10.55
C PRO A 33 -0.17 2.27 10.17
N ARG A 34 0.10 0.96 10.10
CA ARG A 34 1.39 0.37 9.72
C ARG A 34 1.73 0.55 8.23
N TYR A 35 0.73 0.70 7.36
CA TYR A 35 0.95 0.71 5.91
C TYR A 35 0.19 1.81 5.17
N LEU A 36 0.91 2.51 4.30
CA LEU A 36 0.38 3.61 3.49
C LEU A 36 0.60 3.30 2.01
N ILE A 37 -0.45 3.40 1.21
CA ILE A 37 -0.39 3.31 -0.25
C ILE A 37 -0.69 4.69 -0.79
N VAL A 38 0.21 5.26 -1.58
CA VAL A 38 0.08 6.63 -2.08
C VAL A 38 -0.02 6.65 -3.59
N ASN A 39 -0.87 7.53 -4.10
CA ASN A 39 -0.79 7.96 -5.48
C ASN A 39 0.11 9.19 -5.53
N THR A 40 1.26 9.05 -6.18
CA THR A 40 2.29 10.11 -6.23
C THR A 40 1.88 11.33 -7.07
N GLU A 41 0.85 11.20 -7.90
CA GLU A 41 0.34 12.27 -8.78
C GLU A 41 -0.82 13.02 -8.12
N THR A 42 -1.84 12.29 -7.67
CA THR A 42 -3.04 12.90 -7.08
C THR A 42 -2.90 13.22 -5.59
N ARG A 43 -1.84 12.70 -4.94
CA ARG A 43 -1.61 12.75 -3.49
C ARG A 43 -2.69 12.05 -2.67
N ASN A 44 -3.48 11.18 -3.30
CA ASN A 44 -4.40 10.31 -2.59
C ASN A 44 -3.64 9.25 -1.80
N ALA A 45 -4.18 8.89 -0.65
CA ALA A 45 -3.57 7.98 0.30
C ALA A 45 -4.61 6.95 0.77
N LEU A 46 -4.20 5.68 0.81
CA LEU A 46 -4.95 4.60 1.45
C LEU A 46 -4.16 4.10 2.66
N LEU A 47 -4.82 4.08 3.81
CA LEU A 47 -4.26 3.56 5.05
C LEU A 47 -4.86 2.19 5.33
N ILE A 48 -4.02 1.17 5.40
CA ILE A 48 -4.42 -0.20 5.73
C ILE A 48 -3.94 -0.54 7.13
N LYS A 49 -4.88 -0.92 8.02
CA LYS A 49 -4.60 -1.29 9.41
C LYS A 49 -4.56 -2.80 9.66
N ASN A 50 -5.09 -3.58 8.73
CA ASN A 50 -5.14 -5.03 8.83
C ASN A 50 -3.97 -5.62 8.04
N ASP A 51 -3.10 -6.34 8.73
CA ASP A 51 -1.87 -6.91 8.16
C ASP A 51 -2.18 -7.96 7.06
N GLU A 52 -3.23 -8.78 7.21
CA GLU A 52 -3.63 -9.77 6.20
C GLU A 52 -4.15 -9.09 4.92
N VAL A 53 -4.94 -8.03 5.05
CA VAL A 53 -5.42 -7.23 3.91
C VAL A 53 -4.25 -6.56 3.21
N TYR A 54 -3.32 -5.98 3.98
CA TYR A 54 -2.14 -5.34 3.44
C TYR A 54 -1.29 -6.31 2.63
N GLU A 55 -0.97 -7.49 3.16
CA GLU A 55 -0.16 -8.47 2.43
C GLU A 55 -0.84 -8.92 1.15
N THR A 56 -2.15 -9.17 1.18
CA THR A 56 -2.91 -9.57 -0.01
C THR A 56 -2.89 -8.46 -1.08
N VAL A 57 -3.13 -7.21 -0.68
CA VAL A 57 -3.06 -6.03 -1.57
C VAL A 57 -1.65 -5.85 -2.13
N ARG A 58 -0.63 -5.94 -1.28
CA ARG A 58 0.79 -5.80 -1.64
C ARG A 58 1.20 -6.84 -2.67
N GLU A 59 0.89 -8.11 -2.43
CA GLU A 59 1.22 -9.20 -3.37
C GLU A 59 0.58 -8.97 -4.74
N GLN A 60 -0.68 -8.53 -4.76
CA GLN A 60 -1.37 -8.25 -6.01
C GLN A 60 -0.79 -7.03 -6.73
N MET A 61 -0.52 -5.92 -6.02
CA MET A 61 0.16 -4.76 -6.58
C MET A 61 1.52 -5.11 -7.20
N LEU A 62 2.30 -5.96 -6.54
CA LEU A 62 3.60 -6.42 -7.06
C LEU A 62 3.46 -7.30 -8.30
N ARG A 63 2.47 -8.20 -8.31
CA ARG A 63 2.17 -9.05 -9.47
C ARG A 63 1.85 -8.22 -10.71
N GLU A 64 1.12 -7.12 -10.54
CA GLU A 64 0.76 -6.19 -11.62
C GLU A 64 1.85 -5.15 -11.93
N GLY A 65 3.01 -5.25 -11.28
CA GLY A 65 4.17 -4.40 -11.58
C GLY A 65 4.15 -3.01 -10.96
N VAL A 66 3.31 -2.78 -9.94
CA VAL A 66 3.28 -1.52 -9.19
C VAL A 66 4.58 -1.35 -8.40
N ARG A 67 5.11 -0.13 -8.36
CA ARG A 67 6.41 0.16 -7.76
C ARG A 67 6.32 0.23 -6.23
N ILE A 68 7.33 -0.32 -5.55
CA ILE A 68 7.56 -0.07 -4.12
C ILE A 68 8.43 1.17 -3.97
N VAL A 69 8.02 2.08 -3.10
CA VAL A 69 8.84 3.22 -2.67
C VAL A 69 9.12 3.05 -1.19
N SER A 70 10.32 2.56 -0.86
CA SER A 70 10.78 2.54 0.53
C SER A 70 11.24 3.94 0.91
N VAL A 71 10.69 4.49 1.99
CA VAL A 71 11.27 5.68 2.61
C VAL A 71 12.52 5.19 3.34
N GLY A 72 13.68 5.32 2.67
CA GLY A 72 14.96 5.07 3.32
C GLY A 72 15.08 6.00 4.53
N ASN A 73 15.59 5.47 5.65
CA ASN A 73 15.91 6.23 6.86
C ASN A 73 16.83 7.41 6.50
N GLY A 74 16.24 8.55 6.21
CA GLY A 74 16.91 9.83 6.09
C GLY A 74 16.35 10.73 7.17
N TYR A 75 16.86 10.59 8.39
CA TYR A 75 17.58 11.61 9.17
C TYR A 75 18.31 10.92 10.33
#